data_AF-A0A433UPX5-F1
#
_entry.id   AF-A0A433UPX5-F1
#
_cell.length_a   1.000
_cell.length_b   1.000
_cell.length_c   1.000
_cell.angle_alpha   90.00
_cell.angle_beta   90.00
_cell.angle_gamma   90.00
#
_symmetry.space_group_name_H-M   'P 1'
#
loop_
_entity.id
_entity.type
_entity.pdbx_description
1 polymer ?
#
loop_
_entity_poly.entity_id
_entity_poly.type
_entity_poly.pdbx_seq_one_letter_code
_entity_poly.pdbx_strand_id
1 'polypeptide(L)'
;MYYSNLSYILLAYPQLEVLKIRVNYYNQISHNYQLEFSAIQHENLKVLIIEGYDISINIIKEIFQMELPRLEYLELWLDKRDNNTSYLNYDLYNKFPKLNYLGIHSCSNNSSSLSDIPFAIINDSLIESLVELDLSKGAIYDEAVKYWLNYCPAIHQLDTLNISYNCVTDEMIERMNQLNIQVIAEKQEPYRYWSACE
;
A
#
# COMPACT_ATOMS: atom_id res chain seq x y z
N MET A 1 6.91 -12.40 22.70
CA MET A 1 6.59 -12.17 21.28
C MET A 1 7.57 -13.00 20.46
N TYR A 2 7.08 -13.78 19.50
CA TYR A 2 7.92 -14.52 18.56
C TYR A 2 7.97 -13.70 17.29
N TYR A 3 9.07 -12.98 17.12
CA TYR A 3 9.28 -12.14 15.95
C TYR A 3 9.83 -12.99 14.81
N SER A 4 9.15 -12.93 13.66
CA SER A 4 9.69 -13.48 12.42
C SER A 4 10.37 -12.33 11.69
N ASN A 5 11.65 -12.13 12.00
CA ASN A 5 12.45 -11.12 11.33
C ASN A 5 12.87 -11.62 9.94
N LEU A 6 12.30 -10.98 8.92
CA LEU A 6 12.43 -11.38 7.53
C LEU A 6 13.74 -10.89 6.90
N SER A 7 14.44 -9.95 7.55
CA SER A 7 15.75 -9.46 7.09
C SER A 7 16.79 -10.58 7.03
N TYR A 8 16.66 -11.63 7.85
CA TYR A 8 17.56 -12.78 7.80
C TYR A 8 17.48 -13.55 6.46
N ILE A 9 16.31 -13.57 5.82
CA ILE A 9 16.16 -14.17 4.48
C ILE A 9 16.95 -13.35 3.47
N LEU A 10 16.82 -12.02 3.52
CA LEU A 10 17.55 -11.11 2.64
C LEU A 10 19.07 -11.23 2.84
N LEU A 11 19.54 -11.32 4.09
CA LEU A 11 20.96 -11.52 4.39
C LEU A 11 21.49 -12.89 3.91
N ALA A 12 20.68 -13.94 4.02
CA ALA A 12 21.07 -15.29 3.59
C ALA A 12 21.13 -15.44 2.07
N TYR A 13 20.33 -14.66 1.34
CA TYR A 13 20.20 -14.74 -0.11
C TYR A 13 20.52 -13.39 -0.78
N PRO A 14 21.80 -12.97 -0.86
CA PRO A 14 22.18 -11.64 -1.35
C PRO A 14 21.88 -11.41 -2.85
N GLN A 15 21.54 -12.47 -3.60
CA GLN A 15 21.12 -12.41 -5.01
C GLN A 15 19.60 -12.47 -5.17
N LEU A 16 18.83 -12.42 -4.07
CA LEU A 16 17.37 -12.52 -4.12
C LEU A 16 16.77 -11.27 -4.79
N GLU A 17 16.07 -11.47 -5.90
CA GLU A 17 15.40 -10.36 -6.60
C GLU A 17 13.93 -10.21 -6.19
N VAL A 18 13.29 -11.30 -5.75
CA VAL A 18 11.85 -11.33 -5.44
C VAL A 18 11.64 -11.97 -4.07
N LEU A 19 11.01 -11.22 -3.17
CA LEU A 19 10.54 -11.73 -1.89
C LEU A 19 9.03 -11.53 -1.83
N LYS A 20 8.29 -12.64 -1.91
CA LYS A 20 6.85 -12.67 -1.68
C LYS A 20 6.55 -13.47 -0.42
N ILE A 21 5.79 -12.86 0.47
CA ILE A 21 5.45 -13.43 1.76
C ILE A 21 3.94 -13.40 1.90
N ARG A 22 3.36 -14.56 2.18
CA ARG A 22 1.95 -14.67 2.54
C ARG A 22 1.82 -15.09 3.99
N VAL A 23 1.31 -14.19 4.81
CA VAL A 23 1.03 -14.42 6.22
C VAL A 23 -0.34 -15.05 6.35
N ASN A 24 -0.40 -16.18 7.05
CA ASN A 24 -1.66 -16.83 7.39
C ASN A 24 -1.85 -16.79 8.91
N TYR A 25 -2.86 -16.06 9.36
CA TYR A 25 -3.19 -15.96 10.78
C TYR A 25 -4.25 -17.00 11.14
N TYR A 26 -3.85 -18.25 11.35
CA TYR A 26 -4.77 -19.34 11.68
C TYR A 26 -5.21 -19.38 13.15
N ASN A 27 -4.74 -18.46 14.00
CA ASN A 27 -5.02 -18.55 15.44
C ASN A 27 -5.16 -17.18 16.11
N GLN A 28 -6.41 -16.72 16.26
CA GLN A 28 -6.76 -15.47 16.97
C GLN A 28 -6.33 -15.45 18.45
N ILE A 29 -5.83 -16.58 18.98
CA ILE A 29 -5.49 -16.75 20.40
C ILE A 29 -4.05 -16.30 20.70
N SER A 30 -3.14 -16.25 19.72
CA SER A 30 -1.74 -15.85 19.93
C SER A 30 -1.40 -14.56 19.22
N HIS A 31 -1.71 -13.42 19.83
CA HIS A 31 -1.37 -12.03 19.43
C HIS A 31 0.14 -11.71 19.40
N ASN A 32 1.00 -12.72 19.23
CA ASN A 32 2.43 -12.65 19.53
C ASN A 32 3.34 -12.85 18.32
N TYR A 33 2.77 -13.00 17.12
CA TYR A 33 3.54 -13.10 15.88
C TYR A 33 3.43 -11.79 15.11
N GLN A 34 4.53 -11.05 15.09
CA GLN A 34 4.69 -9.86 14.27
C GLN A 34 5.79 -10.14 13.25
N LEU A 35 5.51 -9.80 12.00
CA LEU A 35 6.55 -9.67 10.99
C LEU A 35 7.39 -8.45 11.32
N GLU A 36 8.70 -8.59 11.18
CA GLU A 36 9.62 -7.48 11.38
C GLU A 36 10.67 -7.44 10.27
N PHE A 37 11.12 -6.24 9.94
CA PHE A 37 12.39 -6.01 9.25
C PHE A 37 13.35 -5.21 10.13
N SER A 38 14.62 -5.59 10.07
CA SER A 38 15.72 -4.76 10.55
C SER A 38 16.23 -3.84 9.46
N ALA A 39 16.80 -2.69 9.87
CA ALA A 39 17.53 -1.76 9.02
C ALA A 39 18.75 -2.45 8.38
N ILE A 40 18.57 -2.97 7.16
CA ILE A 40 19.62 -3.64 6.37
C ILE A 40 19.64 -3.07 4.95
N GLN A 41 20.77 -3.24 4.27
CA GLN A 41 20.92 -2.96 2.85
C GLN A 41 20.81 -4.25 2.05
N HIS A 42 20.04 -4.24 0.97
CA HIS A 42 19.95 -5.36 0.04
C HIS A 42 20.00 -4.90 -1.42
N GLU A 43 21.14 -5.15 -2.06
CA GLU A 43 21.48 -4.59 -3.38
C GLU A 43 20.64 -5.10 -4.54
N ASN A 44 20.01 -6.28 -4.42
CA ASN A 44 19.39 -6.95 -5.59
C ASN A 44 17.87 -7.09 -5.51
N LEU A 45 17.23 -6.69 -4.41
CA LEU A 45 15.78 -6.91 -4.24
C LEU A 45 15.04 -5.93 -5.15
N LYS A 46 14.21 -6.46 -6.05
CA LYS A 46 13.38 -5.71 -6.99
C LYS A 46 11.91 -5.75 -6.64
N VAL A 47 11.45 -6.86 -6.06
CA VAL A 47 10.03 -7.07 -5.76
C VAL A 47 9.88 -7.47 -4.30
N LEU A 48 9.09 -6.70 -3.55
CA LEU A 48 8.68 -7.02 -2.19
C LEU A 48 7.15 -7.04 -2.12
N ILE A 49 6.59 -8.21 -1.83
CA ILE A 49 5.16 -8.42 -1.68
C ILE A 49 4.89 -9.02 -0.31
N ILE A 50 4.06 -8.36 0.50
CA ILE A 50 3.62 -8.85 1.80
C ILE A 50 2.10 -8.89 1.81
N GLU A 51 1.57 -10.10 1.67
CA GLU A 51 0.15 -10.41 1.65
C GLU A 51 -0.27 -11.02 2.98
N GLY A 52 -1.42 -10.61 3.52
CA GLY A 52 -1.96 -11.23 4.71
C GLY A 52 -3.03 -10.40 5.40
N TYR A 53 -3.61 -11.01 6.42
CA TYR A 53 -4.42 -10.31 7.42
C TYR A 53 -3.54 -9.89 8.58
N ASP A 54 -3.96 -8.87 9.32
CA ASP A 54 -3.35 -8.51 10.61
C ASP A 54 -1.90 -7.93 10.52
N ILE A 55 -1.46 -7.53 9.33
CA ILE A 55 -0.15 -6.89 9.12
C ILE A 55 -0.22 -5.44 9.61
N SER A 56 0.61 -5.12 10.61
CA SER A 56 0.68 -3.79 11.21
C SER A 56 1.28 -2.77 10.25
N ILE A 57 0.76 -1.54 10.27
CA ILE A 57 1.36 -0.37 9.60
C ILE A 57 2.83 -0.14 9.98
N ASN A 58 3.29 -0.66 11.12
CA ASN A 58 4.68 -0.53 11.56
C ASN A 58 5.66 -1.20 10.58
N ILE A 59 5.23 -2.21 9.80
CA ILE A 59 6.06 -2.84 8.77
C ILE A 59 6.55 -1.82 7.72
N ILE A 60 5.74 -0.78 7.44
CA ILE A 60 6.11 0.29 6.52
C ILE A 60 7.35 1.03 7.03
N LYS A 61 7.39 1.39 8.32
CA LYS A 61 8.54 2.06 8.94
C LYS A 61 9.80 1.22 8.84
N GLU A 62 9.67 -0.08 9.06
CA GLU A 62 10.79 -0.99 9.07
C GLU A 62 11.35 -1.17 7.66
N ILE A 63 10.46 -1.28 6.65
CA ILE A 63 10.84 -1.26 5.23
C ILE A 63 11.54 0.06 4.87
N PHE A 64 11.09 1.20 5.39
CA PHE A 64 11.76 2.50 5.19
C PHE A 64 13.15 2.62 5.82
N GLN A 65 13.41 1.85 6.87
CA GLN A 65 14.72 1.78 7.50
C GLN A 65 15.70 0.91 6.70
N MET A 66 15.21 0.12 5.74
CA MET A 66 16.06 -0.65 4.84
C MET A 66 16.58 0.23 3.69
N GLU A 67 17.68 -0.21 3.10
CA GLU A 67 18.23 0.35 1.86
C GLU A 67 18.01 -0.65 0.73
N LEU A 68 17.03 -0.36 -0.13
CA LEU A 68 16.61 -1.22 -1.24
C LEU A 68 16.75 -0.47 -2.58
N PRO A 69 17.99 -0.18 -3.05
CA PRO A 69 18.24 0.71 -4.18
C PRO A 69 17.74 0.19 -5.54
N ARG A 70 17.35 -1.09 -5.60
CA ARG A 70 16.80 -1.74 -6.80
C ARG A 70 15.32 -2.08 -6.70
N LEU A 71 14.64 -1.66 -5.63
CA LEU A 71 13.22 -1.94 -5.48
C LEU A 71 12.43 -1.24 -6.58
N GLU A 72 11.69 -2.04 -7.34
CA GLU A 72 10.85 -1.63 -8.47
C GLU A 72 9.36 -1.82 -8.12
N TYR A 73 9.03 -2.88 -7.37
CA TYR A 73 7.66 -3.26 -7.04
C TYR A 73 7.50 -3.46 -5.53
N LEU A 74 6.61 -2.68 -4.92
CA LEU A 74 6.23 -2.82 -3.50
C LEU A 74 4.72 -3.03 -3.38
N GLU A 75 4.31 -4.13 -2.75
CA GLU A 75 2.89 -4.40 -2.48
C GLU A 75 2.69 -4.84 -1.02
N LEU A 76 1.81 -4.13 -0.31
CA LEU A 76 1.54 -4.34 1.10
C LEU A 76 0.03 -4.46 1.34
N TRP A 77 -0.36 -5.54 2.00
CA TRP A 77 -1.74 -5.77 2.46
C TRP A 77 -1.78 -5.47 3.96
N LEU A 78 -2.37 -4.33 4.31
CA LEU A 78 -2.29 -3.76 5.66
C LEU A 78 -3.62 -3.94 6.41
N ASP A 79 -3.54 -4.06 7.73
CA ASP A 79 -4.73 -4.17 8.60
C ASP A 79 -4.71 -3.12 9.73
N LYS A 80 -5.92 -2.70 10.11
CA LYS A 80 -6.24 -1.58 10.98
C LYS A 80 -6.12 -1.95 12.47
N ARG A 81 -4.89 -2.18 12.93
CA ARG A 81 -4.60 -2.23 14.37
C ARG A 81 -3.92 -0.99 14.93
N ASP A 82 -3.38 -0.13 14.08
CA ASP A 82 -2.62 1.04 14.51
C ASP A 82 -3.13 2.29 13.77
N ASN A 83 -3.56 3.29 14.54
CA ASN A 83 -4.27 4.48 14.04
C ASN A 83 -3.32 5.62 13.68
N ASN A 84 -2.00 5.39 13.66
CA ASN A 84 -1.03 6.43 13.42
C ASN A 84 -0.49 6.37 11.99
N THR A 85 -1.00 7.24 11.12
CA THR A 85 -0.57 7.41 9.72
C THR A 85 0.58 8.40 9.56
N SER A 86 1.07 9.02 10.65
CA SER A 86 2.19 9.99 10.62
C SER A 86 3.50 9.44 10.02
N TYR A 87 3.57 8.11 9.87
CA TYR A 87 4.72 7.40 9.30
C TYR A 87 4.75 7.38 7.78
N LEU A 88 3.76 7.94 7.09
CA LEU A 88 3.81 8.14 5.64
C LEU A 88 4.33 9.53 5.26
N ASN A 89 4.71 10.36 6.23
CA ASN A 89 5.42 11.62 6.00
C ASN A 89 6.93 11.42 5.68
N TYR A 90 7.38 10.19 5.49
CA TYR A 90 8.74 9.93 5.01
C TYR A 90 8.75 10.05 3.50
N ASP A 91 9.65 10.88 2.98
CA ASP A 91 9.97 11.05 1.56
C ASP A 91 10.30 9.68 0.93
N LEU A 92 9.25 9.02 0.41
CA LEU A 92 9.30 7.68 -0.17
C LEU A 92 10.20 7.66 -1.40
N TYR A 93 10.16 8.74 -2.19
CA TYR A 93 10.92 8.87 -3.41
C TYR A 93 12.42 8.72 -3.18
N ASN A 94 12.97 9.43 -2.19
CA ASN A 94 14.40 9.35 -1.87
C ASN A 94 14.83 7.96 -1.36
N LYS A 95 13.88 7.11 -0.92
CA LYS A 95 14.16 5.77 -0.41
C LYS A 95 14.16 4.70 -1.50
N PHE A 96 13.25 4.79 -2.46
CA PHE A 96 13.09 3.78 -3.50
C PHE A 96 13.15 4.43 -4.89
N PRO A 97 14.35 4.85 -5.35
CA PRO A 97 14.50 5.67 -6.56
C PRO A 97 14.15 4.94 -7.88
N LYS A 98 13.88 3.63 -7.81
CA LYS A 98 13.48 2.81 -8.97
C LYS A 98 12.04 2.29 -8.85
N LEU A 99 11.31 2.67 -7.81
CA LEU A 99 9.97 2.18 -7.58
C LEU A 99 9.06 2.67 -8.70
N ASN A 100 8.43 1.74 -9.40
CA ASN A 100 7.49 2.02 -10.48
C ASN A 100 6.09 1.48 -10.18
N TYR A 101 5.96 0.54 -9.25
CA TYR A 101 4.70 0.00 -8.77
C TYR A 101 4.61 0.14 -7.25
N LEU A 102 3.50 0.73 -6.79
CA LEU A 102 3.12 0.75 -5.39
C LEU A 102 1.69 0.22 -5.23
N GLY A 103 1.55 -0.88 -4.49
CA GLY A 103 0.28 -1.45 -4.09
C GLY A 103 0.07 -1.34 -2.59
N ILE A 104 -0.96 -0.63 -2.15
CA ILE A 104 -1.33 -0.53 -0.74
C ILE A 104 -2.81 -0.90 -0.59
N HIS A 105 -3.06 -2.07 0.00
CA HIS A 105 -4.40 -2.61 0.19
C HIS A 105 -4.81 -2.57 1.67
N SER A 106 -6.09 -2.34 1.95
CA SER A 106 -6.69 -2.48 3.28
C SER A 106 -7.45 -3.80 3.39
N CYS A 107 -7.08 -4.63 4.36
CA CYS A 107 -7.85 -5.83 4.70
C CYS A 107 -8.99 -5.55 5.69
N SER A 108 -9.09 -4.32 6.21
CA SER A 108 -10.06 -3.99 7.26
C SER A 108 -11.30 -3.35 6.69
N ASN A 109 -12.43 -3.94 7.03
CA ASN A 109 -13.70 -3.36 6.68
C ASN A 109 -13.89 -2.06 7.50
N ASN A 110 -14.23 -2.06 8.79
CA ASN A 110 -14.75 -0.86 9.48
C ASN A 110 -13.78 0.33 9.78
N SER A 111 -13.33 1.09 8.77
CA SER A 111 -12.25 2.05 9.02
C SER A 111 -12.22 3.37 8.25
N SER A 112 -12.68 4.42 8.92
CA SER A 112 -12.42 5.83 8.59
C SER A 112 -10.99 6.31 8.89
N SER A 113 -10.04 5.43 9.28
CA SER A 113 -8.69 5.82 9.74
C SER A 113 -7.56 5.49 8.77
N LEU A 114 -7.84 4.73 7.69
CA LEU A 114 -6.92 4.56 6.55
C LEU A 114 -7.21 5.56 5.43
N SER A 115 -8.16 6.48 5.65
CA SER A 115 -8.44 7.59 4.73
C SER A 115 -7.18 8.37 4.37
N ASP A 116 -6.21 8.43 5.28
CA ASP A 116 -5.05 9.29 5.15
C ASP A 116 -3.93 8.68 4.31
N ILE A 117 -3.88 7.35 4.14
CA ILE A 117 -2.83 6.69 3.34
C ILE A 117 -2.90 7.15 1.87
N PRO A 118 -4.06 7.11 1.20
CA PRO A 118 -4.17 7.65 -0.15
C PRO A 118 -3.78 9.13 -0.24
N PHE A 119 -4.12 9.96 0.75
CA PHE A 119 -3.69 11.36 0.76
C PHE A 119 -2.17 11.50 0.94
N ALA A 120 -1.54 10.68 1.78
CA ALA A 120 -0.10 10.74 2.02
C ALA A 120 0.70 10.32 0.78
N ILE A 121 0.31 9.22 0.12
CA ILE A 121 0.98 8.74 -1.10
C ILE A 121 0.93 9.79 -2.20
N ILE A 122 -0.21 10.46 -2.34
CA ILE A 122 -0.46 11.42 -3.42
C ILE A 122 0.18 12.79 -3.17
N ASN A 123 0.55 13.07 -1.92
CA ASN A 123 1.31 14.25 -1.52
C ASN A 123 2.84 14.00 -1.46
N ASP A 124 3.29 12.77 -1.65
CA ASP A 124 4.72 12.42 -1.73
C ASP A 124 5.21 12.54 -3.19
N SER A 125 6.44 13.01 -3.41
CA SER A 125 7.06 13.06 -4.74
C SER A 125 7.19 11.70 -5.43
N LEU A 126 7.03 10.59 -4.70
CA LEU A 126 7.06 9.23 -5.22
C LEU A 126 6.09 9.06 -6.38
N ILE A 127 4.91 9.66 -6.31
CA ILE A 127 3.88 9.48 -7.34
C ILE A 127 4.37 9.92 -8.73
N GLU A 128 5.33 10.83 -8.83
CA GLU A 128 5.94 11.28 -10.09
C GLU A 128 6.81 10.20 -10.75
N SER A 129 7.21 9.17 -9.99
CA SER A 129 8.04 8.04 -10.48
C SER A 129 7.24 6.76 -10.74
N LEU A 130 6.00 6.70 -10.25
CA LEU A 130 5.16 5.52 -10.41
C LEU A 130 4.62 5.42 -11.83
N VAL A 131 4.62 4.20 -12.34
CA VAL A 131 3.89 3.80 -13.55
C VAL A 131 2.50 3.30 -13.15
N GLU A 132 2.41 2.55 -12.04
CA GLU A 132 1.17 1.98 -11.55
C GLU A 132 1.01 2.21 -10.04
N LEU A 133 -0.19 2.66 -9.67
CA LEU A 133 -0.63 2.82 -8.30
C LEU A 133 -1.86 1.95 -8.06
N ASP A 134 -1.73 0.96 -7.17
CA ASP A 134 -2.83 0.10 -6.75
C ASP A 134 -3.25 0.42 -5.32
N LEU A 135 -4.43 1.03 -5.19
CA LEU A 135 -5.10 1.30 -3.93
C LEU A 135 -6.42 0.52 -3.83
N SER A 136 -6.48 -0.64 -4.47
CA SER A 136 -7.66 -1.49 -4.44
C SER A 136 -7.88 -2.12 -3.05
N LYS A 137 -9.12 -2.51 -2.77
CA LYS A 137 -9.56 -3.07 -1.47
C LYS A 137 -9.24 -2.09 -0.36
N GLY A 138 -9.73 -0.87 -0.51
CA GLY A 138 -9.42 0.24 0.38
C GLY A 138 -10.66 0.82 1.03
N ALA A 139 -10.48 2.01 1.60
CA ALA A 139 -11.56 2.87 2.07
C ALA A 139 -11.44 4.24 1.38
N ILE A 140 -11.31 4.25 0.05
CA ILE A 140 -11.29 5.47 -0.76
C ILE A 140 -12.72 5.89 -1.04
N TYR A 141 -13.00 7.17 -0.78
CA TYR A 141 -14.28 7.82 -1.01
C TYR A 141 -14.13 8.97 -2.02
N ASP A 142 -15.25 9.48 -2.50
CA ASP A 142 -15.30 10.61 -3.43
C ASP A 142 -14.50 11.83 -2.97
N GLU A 143 -14.43 12.11 -1.67
CA GLU A 143 -13.66 13.24 -1.13
C GLU A 143 -12.17 13.11 -1.45
N ALA A 144 -11.61 11.90 -1.34
CA ALA A 144 -10.23 11.64 -1.68
C ALA A 144 -9.99 11.79 -3.18
N VAL A 145 -10.86 11.20 -4.00
CA VAL A 145 -10.73 11.29 -5.47
C VAL A 145 -10.87 12.73 -5.96
N LYS A 146 -11.83 13.51 -5.40
CA LYS A 146 -11.98 14.95 -5.67
C LYS A 146 -10.70 15.71 -5.33
N TYR A 147 -10.06 15.38 -4.21
CA TYR A 147 -8.82 16.01 -3.82
C TYR A 147 -7.71 15.70 -4.83
N TRP A 148 -7.56 14.45 -5.27
CA TRP A 148 -6.52 14.07 -6.23
C TRP A 148 -6.68 14.81 -7.55
N LEU A 149 -7.90 14.84 -8.10
CA LEU A 149 -8.21 15.54 -9.35
C LEU A 149 -7.92 17.05 -9.27
N ASN A 150 -8.02 17.66 -8.09
CA ASN A 150 -7.84 19.09 -7.91
C ASN A 150 -6.39 19.47 -7.53
N TYR A 151 -5.66 18.59 -6.86
CA TYR A 151 -4.41 18.94 -6.17
C TYR A 151 -3.22 18.03 -6.50
N CYS A 152 -3.42 16.89 -7.18
CA CYS A 152 -2.33 16.01 -7.59
C CYS A 152 -2.21 15.93 -9.12
N PRO A 153 -1.44 16.83 -9.75
CA PRO A 153 -1.21 16.76 -11.20
C PRO A 153 -0.44 15.50 -11.62
N ALA A 154 0.34 14.90 -10.71
CA ALA A 154 1.13 13.71 -11.00
C ALA A 154 0.28 12.45 -11.24
N ILE A 155 -0.98 12.41 -10.78
CA ILE A 155 -1.88 11.29 -11.07
C ILE A 155 -2.11 11.08 -12.57
N HIS A 156 -1.97 12.15 -13.36
CA HIS A 156 -2.07 12.11 -14.83
C HIS A 156 -0.85 11.47 -15.51
N GLN A 157 0.22 11.20 -14.76
CA GLN A 157 1.46 10.59 -15.27
C GLN A 157 1.49 9.08 -15.11
N LEU A 158 0.56 8.52 -14.31
CA LEU A 158 0.40 7.07 -14.17
C LEU A 158 -0.07 6.46 -15.48
N ASP A 159 0.41 5.26 -15.80
CA ASP A 159 -0.21 4.44 -16.84
C ASP A 159 -1.50 3.80 -16.30
N THR A 160 -1.48 3.35 -15.03
CA THR A 160 -2.60 2.67 -14.39
C THR A 160 -2.84 3.15 -12.96
N LEU A 161 -4.11 3.42 -12.65
CA LEU A 161 -4.62 3.63 -11.29
C LEU A 161 -5.69 2.59 -10.99
N ASN A 162 -5.42 1.70 -10.04
CA ASN A 162 -6.41 0.74 -9.55
C ASN A 162 -7.01 1.19 -8.22
N ILE A 163 -8.32 1.46 -8.24
CA ILE A 163 -9.14 1.82 -7.08
C ILE A 163 -10.34 0.85 -6.94
N SER A 164 -10.23 -0.37 -7.45
CA SER A 164 -11.28 -1.38 -7.32
C SER A 164 -11.55 -1.72 -5.85
N TYR A 165 -12.76 -2.19 -5.51
CA TYR A 165 -13.13 -2.52 -4.12
C TYR A 165 -12.94 -1.35 -3.14
N ASN A 166 -13.48 -0.18 -3.49
CA ASN A 166 -13.51 1.01 -2.64
C ASN A 166 -14.96 1.53 -2.51
N CYS A 167 -15.13 2.77 -2.06
CA CYS A 167 -16.42 3.40 -1.80
C CYS A 167 -16.65 4.62 -2.71
N VAL A 168 -16.17 4.57 -3.97
CA VAL A 168 -16.25 5.68 -4.94
C VAL A 168 -17.52 5.59 -5.76
N THR A 169 -18.21 6.71 -5.98
CA THR A 169 -19.45 6.75 -6.77
C THR A 169 -19.20 6.65 -8.27
N ASP A 170 -20.19 6.16 -9.02
CA ASP A 170 -20.11 6.08 -10.49
C ASP A 170 -19.83 7.45 -11.13
N GLU A 171 -20.44 8.53 -10.63
CA GLU A 171 -20.19 9.90 -11.11
C GLU A 171 -18.71 10.28 -10.97
N MET A 172 -18.09 9.90 -9.84
CA MET A 172 -16.68 10.19 -9.60
C MET A 172 -15.77 9.33 -10.47
N ILE A 173 -16.12 8.06 -10.68
CA ILE A 173 -15.39 7.16 -11.59
C ILE A 173 -15.45 7.69 -13.02
N GLU A 174 -16.61 8.18 -13.48
CA GLU A 174 -16.75 8.80 -14.81
C GLU A 174 -15.82 10.00 -14.99
N ARG A 175 -15.65 10.81 -13.95
CA ARG A 175 -14.69 11.93 -13.96
C ARG A 175 -13.24 11.44 -14.03
N MET A 176 -12.89 10.39 -13.28
CA MET A 176 -11.56 9.77 -13.35
C MET A 176 -11.29 9.14 -14.72
N ASN A 177 -12.30 8.55 -15.36
CA ASN A 177 -12.19 7.99 -16.70
C ASN A 177 -11.98 9.04 -17.81
N GLN A 178 -12.08 10.34 -17.50
CA GLN A 178 -11.68 11.42 -18.42
C GLN A 178 -10.16 11.67 -18.41
N LEU A 179 -9.43 11.10 -17.46
CA LEU A 179 -7.98 11.16 -17.41
C LEU A 179 -7.38 10.31 -18.53
N ASN A 180 -6.21 10.68 -19.03
CA ASN A 180 -5.48 9.90 -20.03
C ASN A 180 -4.65 8.78 -19.38
N ILE A 181 -5.27 8.02 -18.48
CA ILE A 181 -4.67 6.91 -17.72
C ILE A 181 -5.66 5.75 -17.71
N GLN A 182 -5.20 4.52 -17.50
CA GLN A 182 -6.10 3.39 -17.26
C GLN A 182 -6.62 3.44 -15.82
N VAL A 183 -7.92 3.66 -15.65
CA VAL A 183 -8.58 3.59 -14.33
C VAL A 183 -9.29 2.25 -14.17
N ILE A 184 -8.90 1.48 -13.17
CA ILE A 184 -9.56 0.21 -12.80
C ILE A 184 -10.36 0.46 -11.53
N ALA A 185 -11.69 0.43 -11.62
CA ALA A 185 -12.58 0.86 -10.53
C ALA A 185 -13.73 -0.12 -10.27
N GLU A 186 -13.54 -1.41 -10.52
CA GLU A 186 -14.60 -2.40 -10.37
C GLU A 186 -15.04 -2.59 -8.90
N LYS A 187 -16.29 -3.00 -8.70
CA LYS A 187 -16.85 -3.46 -7.41
C LYS A 187 -16.74 -2.42 -6.28
N GLN A 188 -17.26 -1.22 -6.53
CA GLN A 188 -17.40 -0.20 -5.49
C GLN A 188 -18.58 -0.56 -4.55
N GLU A 189 -18.37 -0.43 -3.25
CA GLU A 189 -19.38 -0.71 -2.22
C GLU A 189 -19.72 0.57 -1.44
N PRO A 190 -20.94 1.13 -1.60
CA PRO A 190 -21.33 2.31 -0.85
C PRO A 190 -21.51 1.99 0.64
N TYR A 191 -21.20 2.98 1.49
CA TYR A 191 -21.19 2.97 2.98
C TYR A 191 -22.31 2.19 3.71
N ARG A 192 -23.45 1.92 3.06
CA ARG A 192 -24.63 1.29 3.67
C ARG A 192 -24.57 -0.23 3.83
N TYR A 193 -23.63 -0.92 3.18
CA TYR A 193 -23.55 -2.40 3.22
C TYR A 193 -22.33 -2.95 3.94
N TRP A 194 -21.57 -2.07 4.58
CA TRP A 194 -20.32 -2.45 5.21
C TRP A 194 -20.46 -3.18 6.56
N SER A 195 -21.70 -3.33 7.03
CA SER A 195 -22.06 -4.09 8.22
C SER A 195 -22.66 -5.44 7.86
N ALA A 196 -22.01 -6.23 6.99
CA ALA A 196 -22.16 -7.69 6.89
C ALA A 196 -21.36 -8.22 5.69
N CYS A 197 -20.04 -8.36 5.85
CA CYS A 197 -19.32 -9.36 5.07
C CYS A 197 -18.74 -10.36 6.07
N GLU A 198 -19.37 -11.52 6.10
CA GLU A 198 -18.96 -12.75 6.79
C GLU A 198 -17.61 -13.29 6.27
#